data_AF-A0A520VU59-F1
#
_entry.id   AF-A0A520VU59-F1
#
_cell.length_a   1.000
_cell.length_b   1.000
_cell.length_c   1.000
_cell.angle_alpha   90.00
_cell.angle_beta   90.00
_cell.angle_gamma   90.00
#
_symmetry.space_group_name_H-M   'P 1'
#
loop_
_entity.id
_entity.type
_entity.pdbx_description
1 polymer ?
#
loop_
_entity_poly.entity_id
_entity_poly.type
_entity_poly.pdbx_seq_one_letter_code
_entity_poly.pdbx_strand_id
1 'polypeptide(L)'
;MNVTKQIKSKHRVTEFGEVNTSFQTVENIIDLVGNEAMRYDSKFLDPACGDGNFLLALLDRKLASFKGKPCKNTTLCEEKLMITLGSIYGVDKLKDNIVEARIRILKRFSEAYAKLFDSEVKKHTIRSAEYIVSKNIIFGDLLTLENYESGNEIIFSEWLFSNMQIKKVDHRIKDLLN
;
A
#
# COMPACT_ATOMS: atom_id res chain seq x y z
N MET A 1 16.35 17.86 2.04
CA MET A 1 15.79 16.90 3.01
C MET A 1 14.43 17.43 3.45
N ASN A 2 13.34 16.73 3.13
CA ASN A 2 12.03 17.09 3.67
C ASN A 2 12.00 16.63 5.12
N VAL A 3 12.07 17.57 6.06
CA VAL A 3 11.82 17.29 7.47
C VAL A 3 10.32 17.05 7.59
N THR A 4 9.91 15.78 7.63
CA THR A 4 8.53 15.44 7.98
C THR A 4 8.30 15.82 9.43
N LYS A 5 7.26 16.62 9.68
CA LYS A 5 6.86 17.00 11.03
C LYS A 5 6.40 15.73 11.77
N GLN A 6 7.16 15.31 12.77
CA GLN A 6 6.88 14.09 13.54
C GLN A 6 5.53 14.13 14.27
N ILE A 7 5.07 15.34 14.66
CA ILE A 7 3.81 15.53 15.36
C ILE A 7 2.92 16.46 14.53
N LYS A 8 1.80 15.96 14.01
CA LYS A 8 0.80 16.81 13.34
C LYS A 8 0.18 17.78 14.36
N SER A 9 -0.32 17.27 15.49
CA SER A 9 -0.82 18.07 16.62
C SER A 9 -0.68 17.32 17.97
N LYS A 10 -0.63 18.07 19.09
CA LYS A 10 -0.60 17.46 20.43
C LYS A 10 -1.86 16.65 20.74
N HIS A 11 -3.03 17.12 20.30
CA HIS A 11 -4.30 16.41 20.48
C HIS A 11 -4.29 15.02 19.84
N ARG A 12 -3.68 14.88 18.65
CA ARG A 12 -3.58 13.58 17.99
C ARG A 12 -2.64 12.61 18.70
N VAL A 13 -1.59 13.13 19.34
CA VAL A 13 -0.70 12.34 20.20
C VAL A 13 -1.46 11.86 21.44
N THR A 14 -2.22 12.72 22.10
CA THR A 14 -2.91 12.37 23.34
C THR A 14 -4.09 11.44 23.12
N GLU A 15 -4.93 11.71 22.12
CA GLU A 15 -6.16 10.94 21.89
C GLU A 15 -5.94 9.66 21.07
N PHE A 16 -5.03 9.70 20.11
CA PHE A 16 -4.87 8.62 19.13
C PHE A 16 -3.47 7.99 19.13
N GLY A 17 -2.54 8.50 19.93
CA GLY A 17 -1.15 8.03 19.93
C GLY A 17 -0.40 8.32 18.62
N GLU A 18 -0.89 9.22 17.77
CA GLU A 18 -0.32 9.45 16.44
C GLU A 18 1.05 10.15 16.54
N VAL A 19 2.08 9.47 16.03
CA VAL A 19 3.40 10.05 15.78
C VAL A 19 3.89 9.58 14.41
N ASN A 20 4.29 10.51 13.56
CA ASN A 20 4.86 10.19 12.27
C ASN A 20 6.27 9.61 12.43
N THR A 21 6.42 8.33 12.08
CA THR A 21 7.71 7.67 12.02
C THR A 21 8.63 8.39 11.02
N SER A 22 9.88 8.62 11.42
CA SER A 22 10.85 9.28 10.54
C SER A 22 11.18 8.40 9.34
N PHE A 23 11.51 9.01 8.20
CA PHE A 23 11.92 8.28 7.00
C PHE A 23 13.10 7.33 7.27
N GLN A 24 14.10 7.79 8.01
CA GLN A 24 15.26 6.96 8.39
C GLN A 24 14.85 5.73 9.20
N THR A 25 13.93 5.88 10.14
CA THR A 25 13.42 4.77 10.95
C THR A 25 12.63 3.79 10.10
N VAL A 26 11.78 4.28 9.19
CA VAL A 26 11.02 3.43 8.26
C VAL A 26 11.96 2.57 7.41
N GLU A 27 12.97 3.18 6.79
CA GLU A 27 13.95 2.45 5.96
C GLU A 27 14.70 1.40 6.78
N ASN A 28 15.15 1.74 8.00
CA ASN A 28 15.84 0.80 8.89
C ASN A 28 14.97 -0.42 9.23
N ILE A 29 13.65 -0.23 9.43
CA ILE A 29 12.73 -1.34 9.70
C ILE A 29 12.54 -2.20 8.46
N ILE A 30 12.38 -1.59 7.28
CA ILE A 30 12.25 -2.33 6.01
C ILE A 30 13.53 -3.13 5.72
N ASP A 31 14.70 -2.63 6.11
CA ASP A 31 15.96 -3.36 5.95
C ASP A 31 16.02 -4.66 6.77
N LEU A 32 15.27 -4.76 7.88
CA LEU A 32 15.21 -5.98 8.71
C LEU A 32 14.57 -7.17 7.97
N VAL A 33 13.65 -6.91 7.03
CA VAL A 33 13.01 -7.96 6.21
C VAL A 33 13.74 -8.22 4.89
N GLY A 34 14.79 -7.44 4.60
CA GLY A 34 15.75 -7.67 3.53
C GLY A 34 15.12 -7.91 2.15
N ASN A 35 15.50 -9.02 1.52
CA ASN A 35 15.10 -9.35 0.15
C ASN A 35 13.58 -9.56 0.00
N GLU A 36 12.86 -9.89 1.08
CA GLU A 36 11.41 -10.06 1.01
C GLU A 36 10.71 -8.73 0.70
N ALA A 37 11.22 -7.59 1.17
CA ALA A 37 10.72 -6.26 0.82
C ALA A 37 11.01 -5.87 -0.64
N MET A 38 11.91 -6.57 -1.34
CA MET A 38 12.18 -6.36 -2.76
C MET A 38 11.33 -7.24 -3.68
N ARG A 39 10.74 -8.31 -3.15
CA ARG A 39 9.83 -9.18 -3.92
C ARG A 39 8.53 -8.44 -4.22
N TYR A 40 8.13 -8.44 -5.48
CA TYR A 40 6.94 -7.71 -5.93
C TYR A 40 5.64 -8.36 -5.43
N ASP A 41 5.66 -9.66 -5.14
CA ASP A 41 4.52 -10.49 -4.76
C ASP A 41 4.40 -10.75 -3.25
N SER A 42 5.43 -10.42 -2.47
CA SER A 42 5.44 -10.61 -1.01
C SER A 42 4.43 -9.69 -0.32
N LYS A 43 3.66 -10.21 0.63
CA LYS A 43 2.56 -9.45 1.25
C LYS A 43 2.97 -8.82 2.57
N PHE A 44 2.61 -7.56 2.78
CA PHE A 44 2.90 -6.83 4.02
C PHE A 44 1.66 -6.07 4.49
N LEU A 45 1.44 -6.09 5.81
CA LEU A 45 0.37 -5.37 6.48
C LEU A 45 0.97 -4.39 7.50
N ASP A 46 0.59 -3.12 7.39
CA ASP A 46 0.82 -2.11 8.42
C ASP A 46 -0.51 -1.85 9.18
N PRO A 47 -0.64 -2.32 10.44
CA PRO A 47 -1.90 -2.29 11.16
C PRO A 47 -2.30 -0.92 11.72
N ALA A 48 -1.41 0.07 11.65
CA ALA A 48 -1.63 1.45 12.08
C ALA A 48 -0.88 2.40 11.13
N CYS A 49 -1.28 2.38 9.86
CA CYS A 49 -0.44 2.88 8.77
C CYS A 49 -0.31 4.40 8.69
N GLY A 50 -1.10 5.15 9.47
CA GLY A 50 -1.14 6.60 9.42
C GLY A 50 -1.36 7.09 7.99
N ASP A 51 -0.62 8.13 7.61
CA ASP A 51 -0.63 8.67 6.25
C ASP A 51 0.16 7.84 5.22
N GLY A 52 0.58 6.62 5.58
CA GLY A 52 1.14 5.62 4.66
C GLY A 52 2.66 5.68 4.48
N ASN A 53 3.42 6.25 5.43
CA ASN A 53 4.89 6.34 5.30
C ASN A 53 5.56 4.97 5.09
N PHE A 54 5.18 3.96 5.88
CA PHE A 54 5.75 2.61 5.75
C PHE A 54 5.36 1.95 4.42
N LEU A 55 4.07 2.04 4.06
CA LEU A 55 3.54 1.49 2.81
C LEU A 55 4.20 2.12 1.57
N LEU A 56 4.45 3.42 1.61
CA LEU A 56 5.11 4.15 0.52
C LEU A 56 6.57 3.71 0.36
N ALA A 57 7.31 3.62 1.46
CA ALA A 57 8.71 3.16 1.44
C ALA A 57 8.81 1.69 0.98
N LEU A 58 7.87 0.83 1.41
CA LEU A 58 7.80 -0.54 0.96
C LEU A 58 7.47 -0.64 -0.54
N LEU A 59 6.51 0.16 -1.02
CA LEU A 59 6.20 0.25 -2.44
C LEU A 59 7.44 0.69 -3.24
N ASP A 60 8.18 1.69 -2.75
CA ASP A 60 9.44 2.14 -3.35
C ASP A 60 10.48 1.02 -3.44
N ARG A 61 10.63 0.25 -2.35
CA ARG A 61 11.57 -0.87 -2.29
C ARG A 61 11.21 -1.98 -3.28
N LYS A 62 9.93 -2.34 -3.37
CA LYS A 62 9.42 -3.32 -4.35
C LYS A 62 9.61 -2.83 -5.79
N LEU A 63 9.33 -1.54 -6.05
CA LEU A 63 9.49 -0.94 -7.37
C LEU A 63 10.96 -0.85 -7.81
N ALA A 64 11.91 -0.84 -6.88
CA ALA A 64 13.33 -0.92 -7.22
C ALA A 64 13.68 -2.21 -7.97
N SER A 65 12.93 -3.30 -7.78
CA SER A 65 13.15 -4.59 -8.47
C SER A 65 12.92 -4.53 -9.98
N PHE A 66 12.25 -3.49 -10.47
CA PHE A 66 11.99 -3.21 -11.89
C PHE A 66 13.09 -2.36 -12.55
N LYS A 67 13.94 -1.67 -11.77
CA LYS A 67 14.99 -0.79 -12.31
C LYS A 67 16.01 -1.59 -13.12
N GLY A 68 16.40 -1.07 -14.28
CA GLY A 68 17.42 -1.68 -15.15
C GLY A 68 16.99 -2.96 -15.86
N LYS A 69 15.74 -3.40 -15.71
CA LYS A 69 15.19 -4.56 -16.41
C LYS A 69 14.29 -4.08 -17.55
N PRO A 70 14.70 -4.21 -18.83
CA PRO A 70 13.86 -3.81 -19.94
C PRO A 70 12.57 -4.62 -19.91
N CYS A 71 11.44 -3.93 -20.02
CA CYS A 71 10.14 -4.57 -20.07
C CYS A 71 9.96 -5.26 -21.43
N LYS A 72 10.38 -6.52 -21.55
CA LYS A 72 10.29 -7.28 -22.81
C LYS A 72 8.84 -7.54 -23.24
N ASN A 73 7.93 -7.58 -22.27
CA ASN A 73 6.49 -7.78 -22.49
C ASN A 73 5.72 -6.81 -21.59
N THR A 74 5.11 -5.81 -22.21
CA THR A 74 4.34 -4.75 -21.52
C THR A 74 3.27 -5.33 -20.60
N THR A 75 2.51 -6.32 -21.07
CA THR A 75 1.45 -6.95 -20.28
C THR A 75 1.99 -7.59 -19.01
N LEU A 76 3.10 -8.34 -19.12
CA LEU A 76 3.70 -9.01 -17.96
C LEU A 76 4.25 -8.00 -16.94
N CYS A 77 4.82 -6.89 -17.38
CA CYS A 77 5.28 -5.85 -16.45
C CYS A 77 4.11 -5.12 -15.80
N GLU A 78 3.04 -4.85 -16.56
CA GLU A 78 1.83 -4.22 -16.04
C GLU A 78 1.17 -5.13 -14.99
N GLU A 79 1.08 -6.43 -15.25
CA GLU A 79 0.64 -7.43 -14.26
C GLU A 79 1.52 -7.43 -13.01
N LYS A 80 2.85 -7.47 -13.14
CA LYS A 80 3.77 -7.42 -11.99
C LYS A 80 3.66 -6.12 -11.19
N LEU A 81 3.47 -5.00 -11.87
CA LEU A 81 3.29 -3.70 -11.24
C LEU A 81 1.97 -3.66 -10.45
N MET A 82 0.91 -4.25 -11.00
CA MET A 82 -0.37 -4.37 -10.29
C MET A 82 -0.31 -5.35 -9.11
N ILE A 83 0.43 -6.47 -9.23
CA ILE A 83 0.73 -7.37 -8.10
C ILE A 83 1.50 -6.61 -7.01
N THR A 84 2.43 -5.75 -7.39
CA THR A 84 3.20 -4.92 -6.44
C THR A 84 2.27 -4.04 -5.62
N LEU A 85 1.31 -3.37 -6.27
CA LEU A 85 0.32 -2.56 -5.58
C LEU A 85 -0.63 -3.41 -4.72
N GLY A 86 -1.04 -4.57 -5.23
CA GLY A 86 -1.93 -5.50 -4.52
C GLY A 86 -1.29 -6.25 -3.35
N SER A 87 0.02 -6.10 -3.12
CA SER A 87 0.73 -6.82 -2.05
C SER A 87 1.00 -5.99 -0.79
N ILE A 88 0.58 -4.72 -0.77
CA ILE A 88 0.68 -3.85 0.42
C ILE A 88 -0.72 -3.61 1.00
N TYR A 89 -0.83 -3.67 2.32
CA TYR A 89 -2.08 -3.54 3.07
C TYR A 89 -1.88 -2.61 4.27
N GLY A 90 -2.88 -1.81 4.58
CA GLY A 90 -2.82 -0.84 5.68
C GLY A 90 -4.17 -0.62 6.35
N VAL A 91 -4.15 -0.38 7.65
CA VAL A 91 -5.34 0.06 8.40
C VAL A 91 -4.98 1.24 9.30
N ASP A 92 -5.89 2.19 9.43
CA ASP A 92 -5.74 3.32 10.36
C ASP A 92 -7.11 3.81 10.84
N LYS A 93 -7.14 4.28 12.09
CA LYS A 93 -8.36 4.77 12.75
C LYS A 93 -8.74 6.19 12.37
N LEU A 94 -7.89 6.91 11.63
CA LEU A 94 -8.13 8.30 11.26
C LEU A 94 -8.40 8.40 9.76
N LYS A 95 -9.58 8.92 9.42
CA LYS A 95 -10.06 8.97 8.03
C LYS A 95 -9.16 9.83 7.13
N ASP A 96 -8.66 10.94 7.66
CA ASP A 96 -7.78 11.85 6.94
C ASP A 96 -6.43 11.20 6.58
N ASN A 97 -5.88 10.41 7.50
CA ASN A 97 -4.68 9.59 7.26
C ASN A 97 -4.91 8.60 6.12
N ILE A 98 -6.03 7.88 6.11
CA ILE A 98 -6.36 6.91 5.05
C ILE A 98 -6.53 7.58 3.70
N VAL A 99 -7.22 8.73 3.65
CA VAL A 99 -7.35 9.51 2.41
C VAL A 99 -5.97 9.93 1.90
N GLU A 100 -5.11 10.45 2.77
CA GLU A 100 -3.75 10.87 2.42
C GLU A 100 -2.90 9.69 1.94
N ALA A 101 -2.94 8.54 2.63
CA ALA A 101 -2.22 7.33 2.27
C ALA A 101 -2.62 6.83 0.88
N ARG A 102 -3.93 6.71 0.61
CA ARG A 102 -4.47 6.27 -0.68
C ARG A 102 -4.00 7.19 -1.83
N ILE A 103 -4.07 8.51 -1.64
CA ILE A 103 -3.60 9.50 -2.63
C ILE A 103 -2.10 9.35 -2.90
N ARG A 104 -1.28 9.28 -1.85
CA ARG A 104 0.18 9.18 -1.97
C ARG A 104 0.61 7.90 -2.69
N ILE A 105 -0.04 6.79 -2.38
CA ILE A 105 0.26 5.48 -2.98
C ILE A 105 -0.16 5.43 -4.44
N LEU A 106 -1.35 5.93 -4.79
CA LEU A 106 -1.80 6.02 -6.18
C LEU A 106 -0.93 6.96 -7.02
N LYS A 107 -0.51 8.09 -6.46
CA LYS A 107 0.43 9.00 -7.10
C LYS A 107 1.74 8.29 -7.39
N ARG A 108 2.33 7.62 -6.38
CA ARG A 108 3.60 6.91 -6.53
C ARG A 108 3.52 5.76 -7.53
N PHE A 109 2.41 5.02 -7.54
CA PHE A 109 2.11 4.00 -8.54
C PHE A 109 2.08 4.60 -9.95
N SER A 110 1.39 5.72 -10.14
CA SER A 110 1.25 6.38 -11.44
C SER A 110 2.59 6.88 -11.97
N GLU A 111 3.43 7.44 -11.10
CA GLU A 111 4.81 7.83 -11.43
C GLU A 111 5.66 6.62 -11.84
N ALA A 112 5.50 5.48 -11.14
CA ALA A 112 6.20 4.25 -11.49
C ALA A 112 5.78 3.74 -12.87
N TYR A 113 4.47 3.73 -13.14
CA TYR A 113 3.88 3.31 -14.41
C TYR A 113 4.42 4.17 -15.55
N ALA A 114 4.33 5.49 -15.42
CA ALA A 114 4.78 6.42 -16.45
C ALA A 114 6.26 6.25 -16.76
N LYS A 115 7.09 6.02 -15.74
CA LYS A 115 8.51 5.74 -15.91
C LYS A 115 8.80 4.39 -16.59
N LEU A 116 8.01 3.36 -16.33
CA LEU A 116 8.23 2.02 -16.87
C LEU A 116 7.78 1.87 -18.32
N PHE A 117 6.72 2.60 -18.71
CA PHE A 117 6.07 2.45 -20.02
C PHE A 117 6.18 3.70 -20.89
N ASP A 118 6.88 4.74 -20.43
CA ASP A 118 7.04 6.03 -21.11
C ASP A 118 5.70 6.60 -21.61
N SER A 119 4.66 6.46 -20.80
CA SER A 119 3.28 6.79 -21.16
C SER A 119 2.42 7.05 -19.93
N GLU A 120 1.36 7.83 -20.10
CA GLU A 120 0.38 8.02 -19.03
C GLU A 120 -0.32 6.69 -18.68
N VAL A 121 -0.77 6.60 -17.43
CA VAL A 121 -1.49 5.42 -16.95
C VAL A 121 -2.77 5.24 -17.75
N LYS A 122 -2.97 4.02 -18.29
CA LYS A 122 -4.21 3.68 -18.98
C LYS A 122 -5.41 3.84 -18.04
N LYS A 123 -6.52 4.37 -18.56
CA LYS A 123 -7.74 4.65 -17.79
C LYS A 123 -8.30 3.42 -17.05
N HIS A 124 -8.21 2.22 -17.62
CA HIS A 124 -8.65 1.01 -16.93
C HIS A 124 -7.68 0.61 -15.82
N THR A 125 -6.37 0.74 -16.05
CA THR A 125 -5.33 0.41 -15.08
C THR A 125 -5.42 1.30 -13.85
N ILE A 126 -5.60 2.61 -14.02
CA ILE A 126 -5.76 3.51 -12.87
C ILE A 126 -7.04 3.20 -12.07
N ARG A 127 -8.15 2.89 -12.73
CA ARG A 127 -9.39 2.45 -12.05
C ARG A 127 -9.21 1.16 -11.26
N SER A 128 -8.48 0.19 -11.83
CA SER A 128 -8.13 -1.04 -11.12
C SER A 128 -7.22 -0.76 -9.93
N ALA A 129 -6.25 0.14 -10.07
CA ALA A 129 -5.36 0.55 -8.99
C ALA A 129 -6.11 1.25 -7.85
N GLU A 130 -7.03 2.18 -8.19
CA GLU A 130 -7.93 2.84 -7.24
C GLU A 130 -8.77 1.81 -6.46
N TYR A 131 -9.32 0.84 -7.17
CA TYR A 131 -10.12 -0.22 -6.55
C TYR A 131 -9.28 -1.08 -5.59
N ILE A 132 -8.09 -1.52 -6.01
CA ILE A 132 -7.16 -2.28 -5.15
C ILE A 132 -6.81 -1.47 -3.90
N VAL A 133 -6.39 -0.22 -4.07
CA VAL A 133 -6.01 0.66 -2.96
C VAL A 133 -7.17 0.90 -2.00
N SER A 134 -8.41 1.03 -2.50
CA SER A 134 -9.60 1.18 -1.65
C SER A 134 -9.89 -0.04 -0.76
N LYS A 135 -9.50 -1.24 -1.21
CA LYS A 135 -9.70 -2.50 -0.48
C LYS A 135 -8.51 -2.87 0.38
N ASN A 136 -7.31 -2.45 0.01
CA ASN A 136 -6.09 -2.78 0.73
C ASN A 136 -5.76 -1.79 1.84
N ILE A 137 -6.17 -0.53 1.70
CA ILE A 137 -5.91 0.54 2.67
C ILE A 137 -7.24 0.94 3.28
N ILE A 138 -7.52 0.47 4.49
CA ILE A 138 -8.83 0.47 5.11
C ILE A 138 -8.89 1.48 6.24
N PHE A 139 -9.96 2.27 6.26
CA PHE A 139 -10.33 3.06 7.43
C PHE A 139 -11.07 2.17 8.43
N GLY A 140 -10.44 1.90 9.57
CA GLY A 140 -10.87 0.88 10.51
C GLY A 140 -9.94 0.73 11.70
N ASP A 141 -10.21 -0.29 12.52
CA ASP A 141 -9.42 -0.60 13.70
C ASP A 141 -9.17 -2.10 13.79
N LEU A 142 -7.88 -2.47 13.72
CA LEU A 142 -7.47 -3.87 13.79
C LEU A 142 -7.72 -4.50 15.16
N LEU A 143 -7.77 -3.71 16.25
CA LEU A 143 -8.01 -4.25 17.58
C LEU A 143 -9.46 -4.71 17.76
N THR A 144 -10.39 -3.99 17.13
CA THR A 144 -11.82 -4.32 17.13
C THR A 144 -12.26 -5.08 15.88
N LEU A 145 -11.36 -5.27 14.92
CA LEU A 145 -11.58 -5.89 13.61
C LEU A 145 -12.62 -5.15 12.75
N GLU A 146 -12.91 -3.89 13.07
CA GLU A 146 -13.99 -3.12 12.45
C GLU A 146 -13.49 -2.31 11.25
N ASN A 147 -14.23 -2.36 10.15
CA ASN A 147 -14.07 -1.48 9.00
C ASN A 147 -15.11 -0.36 9.10
N TYR A 148 -14.65 0.86 9.41
CA TYR A 148 -15.49 2.02 9.63
C TYR A 148 -16.17 2.56 8.36
N GLU A 149 -15.67 2.25 7.16
CA GLU A 149 -16.36 2.62 5.91
C GLU A 149 -17.58 1.75 5.64
N SER A 150 -17.50 0.46 5.98
CA SER A 150 -18.55 -0.52 5.70
C SER A 150 -19.45 -0.83 6.90
N GLY A 151 -19.01 -0.53 8.12
CA GLY A 151 -19.67 -0.94 9.37
C GLY A 151 -19.60 -2.45 9.66
N ASN A 152 -18.76 -3.19 8.94
CA ASN A 152 -18.60 -4.64 9.06
C ASN A 152 -17.17 -5.01 9.47
N GLU A 153 -16.91 -6.30 9.64
CA GLU A 153 -15.57 -6.83 9.87
C GLU A 153 -14.59 -6.46 8.72
N ILE A 154 -13.32 -6.22 9.04
CA ILE A 154 -12.25 -6.03 8.06
C ILE A 154 -12.09 -7.28 7.20
N ILE A 155 -12.15 -7.07 5.89
CA ILE A 155 -11.88 -8.07 4.86
C ILE A 155 -10.67 -7.61 4.07
N PHE A 156 -9.64 -8.44 4.03
CA PHE A 156 -8.50 -8.25 3.13
C PHE A 156 -8.71 -9.02 1.84
N SER A 157 -8.46 -8.34 0.72
CA SER A 157 -8.58 -8.91 -0.61
C SER A 157 -7.20 -9.30 -1.13
N GLU A 158 -7.00 -10.59 -1.39
CA GLU A 158 -5.84 -11.08 -2.13
C GLU A 158 -6.12 -11.04 -3.63
N TRP A 159 -5.14 -10.57 -4.41
CA TRP A 159 -5.27 -10.32 -5.84
C TRP A 159 -4.45 -11.31 -6.64
N LEU A 160 -5.12 -11.99 -7.58
CA LEU A 160 -4.51 -12.95 -8.51
C LEU A 160 -4.62 -12.39 -9.92
N PHE A 161 -3.48 -12.18 -10.57
CA PHE A 161 -3.40 -11.63 -11.92
C PHE A 161 -3.06 -12.73 -12.92
N SER A 162 -3.87 -12.86 -13.96
CA SER A 162 -3.62 -13.81 -15.04
C SER A 162 -4.30 -13.34 -16.32
N ASN A 163 -3.54 -13.25 -17.41
CA ASN A 163 -4.05 -12.93 -18.75
C ASN A 163 -4.91 -11.65 -18.76
N MET A 164 -4.42 -10.57 -18.14
CA MET A 164 -5.14 -9.30 -17.96
C MET A 164 -6.45 -9.37 -17.15
N GLN A 165 -6.77 -10.52 -16.54
CA GLN A 165 -7.86 -10.64 -15.58
C GLN A 165 -7.33 -10.51 -14.16
N ILE A 166 -8.14 -9.85 -13.32
CA ILE A 166 -7.89 -9.72 -11.89
C ILE A 166 -8.95 -10.55 -11.18
N LYS A 167 -8.50 -11.59 -10.47
CA LYS A 167 -9.33 -12.36 -9.54
C LYS A 167 -9.03 -11.91 -8.12
N LYS A 168 -10.04 -12.02 -7.26
CA LYS A 168 -9.99 -11.58 -5.87
C LYS A 168 -10.41 -12.73 -4.96
N VAL A 169 -9.64 -12.98 -3.92
CA VAL A 169 -9.99 -13.90 -2.83
C VAL A 169 -10.07 -13.09 -1.56
N ASP A 170 -11.21 -13.17 -0.87
CA ASP A 170 -11.46 -12.38 0.33
C ASP A 170 -11.17 -13.21 1.59
N HIS A 171 -10.42 -12.61 2.50
CA HIS A 171 -10.02 -13.17 3.77
C HIS A 171 -10.55 -12.30 4.90
N ARG A 172 -11.27 -12.89 5.86
CA ARG A 172 -11.69 -12.16 7.06
C ARG A 172 -10.49 -12.01 7.98
N ILE A 173 -10.31 -10.85 8.60
CA ILE A 173 -9.15 -10.63 9.47
C ILE A 173 -9.06 -11.63 10.61
N LYS A 174 -10.20 -12.08 11.18
CA LYS A 174 -10.19 -13.11 12.22
C LYS A 174 -9.61 -14.46 11.76
N ASP A 175 -9.75 -14.80 10.49
CA ASP A 175 -9.24 -16.06 9.95
C ASP A 175 -7.71 -16.01 9.74
N LEU A 176 -7.11 -14.81 9.74
CA LEU A 176 -5.67 -14.59 9.56
C LEU A 176 -4.89 -14.52 10.89
N LEU A 177 -5.60 -14.36 12.02
CA LEU A 177 -5.01 -14.20 13.35
C LEU A 177 -4.98 -15.51 14.16
N ASN A 178 -5.48 -16.62 13.58
CA ASN A 178 -5.61 -17.93 14.23
C ASN A 178 -4.65 -18.96 13.64
#